data_AF-A0A1H8TCM7-F1
#
_entry.id   AF-A0A1H8TCM7-F1
#
_cell.length_a   1.000
_cell.length_b   1.000
_cell.length_c   1.000
_cell.angle_alpha   90.00
_cell.angle_beta   90.00
_cell.angle_gamma   90.00
#
_symmetry.space_group_name_H-M   'P 1'
#
loop_
_entity.id
_entity.type
_entity.pdbx_description
1 polymer ?
#
loop_
_entity_poly.entity_id
_entity_poly.type
_entity_poly.pdbx_seq_one_letter_code
_entity_poly.pdbx_strand_id
1 'polypeptide(L)'
;MKNVSCATVACALLLALSGVAQAQDVVILDYTKPGVLTAKPAIDPADQARVSAALASMPSDAVKALGKDRVVLGHAKGKSSKAGDVDFFLLSQRPPVAAEPFPEAPAQVIVALKGKDVVGTHVLPAGRQFAKLVGAVDLDGDSASEVLVEGSGYNMGQLIVAVHVIKLEANGTTRVVQSIPEVYADSCENPAGKKIRSAKTISLRGGKLVETVHPQKCG
;
A
#
# COMPACT_ATOMS: atom_id res chain seq x y z
N MET A 1 61.51 -52.77 13.13
CA MET A 1 61.54 -51.98 14.38
C MET A 1 60.51 -50.87 14.25
N LYS A 2 59.78 -50.63 15.34
CA LYS A 2 58.60 -49.75 15.45
C LYS A 2 58.92 -48.32 15.02
N ASN A 3 57.94 -47.63 14.43
CA ASN A 3 57.66 -46.22 14.72
C ASN A 3 56.19 -45.94 14.40
N VAL A 4 55.42 -45.79 15.49
CA VAL A 4 54.05 -45.32 15.53
C VAL A 4 54.14 -43.79 15.56
N SER A 5 53.46 -43.08 14.66
CA SER A 5 53.22 -41.65 14.81
C SER A 5 51.73 -41.38 14.75
N CYS A 6 51.23 -40.88 15.88
CA CYS A 6 49.84 -40.63 16.22
C CYS A 6 49.35 -39.37 15.47
N ALA A 7 48.32 -39.50 14.63
CA ALA A 7 47.67 -38.38 13.97
C ALA A 7 46.55 -37.84 14.86
N THR A 8 46.75 -36.64 15.40
CA THR A 8 45.75 -35.88 16.17
C THR A 8 44.82 -35.18 15.18
N VAL A 9 43.59 -35.68 15.03
CA VAL A 9 42.53 -35.01 14.26
C VAL A 9 41.89 -33.96 15.18
N ALA A 10 42.22 -32.68 14.98
CA ALA A 10 41.56 -31.56 15.62
C ALA A 10 40.26 -31.24 14.87
N CYS A 11 39.13 -31.61 15.46
CA CYS A 11 37.80 -31.25 14.97
C CYS A 11 37.51 -29.79 15.36
N ALA A 12 37.75 -28.84 14.45
CA ALA A 12 37.33 -27.46 14.64
C ALA A 12 35.81 -27.35 14.40
N LEU A 13 35.03 -27.31 15.48
CA LEU A 13 33.64 -26.87 15.43
C LEU A 13 33.61 -25.37 15.11
N LEU A 14 33.34 -25.02 13.85
CA LEU A 14 32.87 -23.69 13.49
C LEU A 14 31.43 -23.54 14.00
N LEU A 15 31.29 -22.90 15.16
CA LEU A 15 30.04 -22.34 15.64
C LEU A 15 29.60 -21.26 14.63
N ALA A 16 28.68 -21.64 13.73
CA ALA A 16 27.91 -20.69 12.95
C ALA A 16 27.08 -19.85 13.94
N LEU A 17 27.62 -18.69 14.33
CA LEU A 17 26.84 -17.57 14.85
C LEU A 17 25.97 -17.07 13.70
N SER A 18 24.89 -17.79 13.43
CA SER A 18 23.73 -17.27 12.70
C SER A 18 23.12 -16.18 13.58
N GLY A 19 23.71 -14.99 13.50
CA GLY A 19 23.14 -13.77 13.99
C GLY A 19 21.75 -13.66 13.39
N VAL A 20 20.74 -13.81 14.24
CA VAL A 20 19.36 -13.52 13.88
C VAL A 20 19.35 -12.04 13.55
N ALA A 21 19.45 -11.71 12.27
CA ALA A 21 19.25 -10.36 11.78
C ALA A 21 17.83 -10.00 12.21
N GLN A 22 17.72 -9.26 13.31
CA GLN A 22 16.45 -8.68 13.72
C GLN A 22 16.08 -7.74 12.57
N ALA A 23 15.12 -8.17 11.76
CA ALA A 23 14.53 -7.33 10.74
C ALA A 23 14.13 -6.03 11.43
N GLN A 24 14.83 -4.94 11.11
CA GLN A 24 14.55 -3.65 11.71
C GLN A 24 13.10 -3.30 11.40
N ASP A 25 12.37 -2.87 12.42
CA ASP A 25 11.00 -2.40 12.24
C ASP A 25 11.01 -1.20 11.27
N VAL A 26 10.50 -1.41 10.06
CA VAL A 26 10.42 -0.34 9.07
C VAL A 26 9.06 0.32 9.19
N VAL A 27 9.05 1.61 9.53
CA VAL A 27 7.84 2.45 9.45
C VAL A 27 7.47 2.61 7.98
N ILE A 28 6.27 2.15 7.61
CA ILE A 28 5.74 2.20 6.25
C ILE A 28 4.87 3.45 6.06
N LEU A 29 4.03 3.77 7.05
CA LEU A 29 3.16 4.96 7.04
C LEU A 29 3.15 5.61 8.41
N ASP A 30 3.08 6.93 8.45
CA ASP A 30 3.14 7.71 9.68
C ASP A 30 2.10 8.83 9.68
N TYR A 31 0.89 8.54 10.15
CA TYR A 31 -0.22 9.50 10.18
C TYR A 31 -0.05 10.57 11.27
N THR A 32 1.00 10.49 12.09
CA THR A 32 1.35 11.59 12.99
C THR A 32 1.88 12.80 12.23
N LYS A 33 2.38 12.58 10.99
CA LYS A 33 2.86 13.62 10.09
C LYS A 33 1.70 14.17 9.28
N PRO A 34 1.39 15.48 9.38
CA PRO A 34 0.28 16.09 8.66
C PRO A 34 0.32 15.87 7.15
N GLY A 35 1.53 15.83 6.56
CA GLY A 35 1.72 15.60 5.14
C GLY A 35 1.20 14.25 4.65
N VAL A 36 1.17 13.21 5.48
CA VAL A 36 0.61 11.90 5.08
C VAL A 36 -0.91 11.98 4.91
N LEU A 37 -1.58 12.76 5.77
CA LEU A 37 -3.02 12.95 5.74
C LEU A 37 -3.43 13.93 4.62
N THR A 38 -2.80 15.10 4.56
CA THR A 38 -3.27 16.23 3.74
C THR A 38 -2.61 16.34 2.38
N ALA A 39 -1.53 15.58 2.10
CA ALA A 39 -0.96 15.58 0.77
C ALA A 39 -1.97 15.01 -0.22
N LYS A 40 -2.36 15.86 -1.18
CA LYS A 40 -2.94 15.37 -2.43
C LYS A 40 -1.94 14.39 -3.05
N PRO A 41 -2.39 13.32 -3.72
CA PRO A 41 -1.51 12.48 -4.52
C PRO A 41 -0.75 13.36 -5.52
N ALA A 42 0.52 13.64 -5.23
CA ALA A 42 1.38 14.42 -6.09
C ALA A 42 1.99 13.44 -7.09
N ILE A 43 1.36 13.32 -8.25
CA ILE A 43 1.88 12.52 -9.35
C ILE A 43 2.69 13.44 -10.24
N ASP A 44 3.94 13.05 -10.51
CA ASP A 44 4.80 13.77 -11.43
C ASP A 44 4.08 13.89 -12.80
N PRO A 45 4.02 15.07 -13.43
CA PRO A 45 3.47 15.23 -14.77
C PRO A 45 4.02 14.22 -15.79
N ALA A 46 5.29 13.83 -15.67
CA ALA A 46 5.90 12.82 -16.52
C ALA A 46 5.28 11.43 -16.29
N ASP A 47 4.94 11.08 -15.05
CA ASP A 47 4.24 9.83 -14.73
C ASP A 47 2.78 9.85 -15.18
N GLN A 48 2.09 10.99 -15.06
CA GLN A 48 0.75 11.13 -15.62
C GLN A 48 0.74 10.92 -17.14
N ALA A 49 1.71 11.54 -17.85
CA ALA A 49 1.86 11.37 -19.28
C ALA A 49 2.20 9.92 -19.65
N ARG A 50 3.10 9.28 -18.89
CA ARG A 50 3.51 7.89 -19.07
C ARG A 50 2.35 6.92 -18.92
N VAL A 51 1.56 7.03 -17.85
CA VAL A 51 0.36 6.23 -17.62
C VAL A 51 -0.67 6.47 -18.73
N SER A 52 -0.87 7.72 -19.12
CA SER A 52 -1.82 8.07 -20.18
C SER A 52 -1.43 7.43 -21.53
N ALA A 53 -0.15 7.49 -21.89
CA ALA A 53 0.37 6.88 -23.11
C ALA A 53 0.29 5.36 -23.06
N ALA A 54 0.68 4.74 -21.95
CA ALA A 54 0.64 3.28 -21.76
C ALA A 54 -0.78 2.71 -21.88
N LEU A 55 -1.78 3.47 -21.40
CA LEU A 55 -3.18 3.04 -21.44
C LEU A 55 -3.85 3.32 -22.78
N ALA A 56 -3.36 4.26 -23.58
CA ALA A 56 -3.91 4.57 -24.90
C ALA A 56 -3.78 3.39 -25.88
N SER A 57 -2.73 2.57 -25.72
CA SER A 57 -2.45 1.40 -26.55
C SER A 57 -2.99 0.08 -25.97
N MET A 58 -3.58 0.10 -24.77
CA MET A 58 -4.01 -1.13 -24.09
C MET A 58 -5.55 -1.32 -24.13
N PRO A 59 -6.04 -2.45 -24.65
CA PRO A 59 -7.46 -2.78 -24.57
C PRO A 59 -7.81 -3.36 -23.19
N SER A 60 -8.23 -2.51 -22.26
CA SER A 60 -8.83 -2.94 -20.99
C SER A 60 -10.19 -2.29 -20.79
N ASP A 61 -11.26 -3.09 -20.72
CA ASP A 61 -12.62 -2.57 -20.54
C ASP A 61 -12.81 -1.89 -19.19
N ALA A 62 -12.11 -2.37 -18.14
CA ALA A 62 -12.10 -1.72 -16.84
C ALA A 62 -11.49 -0.31 -16.92
N VAL A 63 -10.38 -0.14 -17.64
CA VAL A 63 -9.76 1.18 -17.85
C VAL A 63 -10.64 2.07 -18.73
N LYS A 64 -11.28 1.52 -19.77
CA LYS A 64 -12.23 2.28 -20.60
C LYS A 64 -13.42 2.78 -19.78
N ALA A 65 -13.93 1.98 -18.85
CA ALA A 65 -15.05 2.35 -17.98
C ALA A 65 -14.74 3.56 -17.08
N LEU A 66 -13.47 3.82 -16.77
CA LEU A 66 -13.04 5.04 -16.05
C LEU A 66 -13.14 6.31 -16.89
N GLY A 67 -13.24 6.20 -18.23
CA GLY A 67 -13.28 7.32 -19.14
C GLY A 67 -11.91 7.92 -19.49
N LYS A 68 -11.92 8.90 -20.39
CA LYS A 68 -10.71 9.59 -20.88
C LYS A 68 -10.12 10.53 -19.84
N ASP A 69 -10.97 11.16 -19.03
CA ASP A 69 -10.61 12.15 -18.02
C ASP A 69 -10.33 11.52 -16.63
N ARG A 70 -10.02 10.22 -16.61
CA ARG A 70 -9.66 9.50 -15.39
C ARG A 70 -8.51 10.19 -14.65
N VAL A 71 -8.53 10.09 -13.33
CA VAL A 71 -7.50 10.64 -12.44
C VAL A 71 -6.59 9.56 -11.89
N VAL A 72 -5.34 9.93 -11.61
CA VAL A 72 -4.37 9.09 -10.91
C VAL A 72 -4.35 9.50 -9.44
N LEU A 73 -4.69 8.57 -8.55
CA LEU A 73 -4.87 8.79 -7.11
C LEU A 73 -3.65 8.38 -6.29
N GLY A 74 -2.54 8.03 -6.91
CA GLY A 74 -1.31 7.68 -6.20
C GLY A 74 -0.36 6.89 -7.07
N HIS A 75 0.88 6.86 -6.63
CA HIS A 75 1.98 6.12 -7.23
C HIS A 75 2.76 5.43 -6.12
N ALA A 76 3.12 4.17 -6.34
CA ALA A 76 4.01 3.44 -5.46
C ALA A 76 4.97 2.56 -6.25
N LYS A 77 6.25 2.57 -5.87
CA LYS A 77 7.23 1.60 -6.38
C LYS A 77 7.10 0.30 -5.62
N GLY A 78 7.18 -0.82 -6.32
CA GLY A 78 7.18 -2.14 -5.70
C GLY A 78 7.59 -3.22 -6.70
N LYS A 79 7.19 -4.46 -6.42
CA LYS A 79 7.52 -5.62 -7.24
C LYS A 79 6.28 -6.35 -7.74
N SER A 80 6.35 -6.85 -8.96
CA SER A 80 5.41 -7.79 -9.55
C SER A 80 6.06 -9.16 -9.65
N SER A 81 5.32 -10.21 -9.31
CA SER A 81 5.80 -11.60 -9.44
C SER A 81 6.27 -11.97 -10.84
N LYS A 82 5.71 -11.34 -11.88
CA LYS A 82 6.06 -11.61 -13.28
C LYS A 82 7.12 -10.67 -13.84
N ALA A 83 7.11 -9.41 -13.40
CA ALA A 83 7.88 -8.35 -14.05
C ALA A 83 9.06 -7.82 -13.22
N GLY A 84 9.20 -8.24 -11.95
CA GLY A 84 10.18 -7.67 -11.03
C GLY A 84 9.78 -6.26 -10.61
N ASP A 85 10.74 -5.33 -10.56
CA ASP A 85 10.47 -3.95 -10.16
C ASP A 85 9.48 -3.25 -11.12
N VAL A 86 8.45 -2.63 -10.54
CA VAL A 86 7.36 -1.95 -11.26
C VAL A 86 6.90 -0.68 -10.52
N ASP A 87 6.21 0.18 -11.24
CA ASP A 87 5.44 1.30 -10.68
C ASP A 87 3.94 0.94 -10.67
N PHE A 88 3.31 1.05 -9.51
CA PHE A 88 1.86 0.91 -9.36
C PHE A 88 1.18 2.28 -9.37
N PHE A 89 0.05 2.35 -10.05
CA PHE A 89 -0.81 3.55 -10.13
C PHE A 89 -2.25 3.18 -9.81
N LEU A 90 -2.90 3.95 -8.95
CA LEU A 90 -4.34 3.83 -8.70
C LEU A 90 -5.09 4.79 -9.60
N LEU A 91 -6.05 4.27 -10.38
CA LEU A 91 -6.86 5.03 -11.32
C LEU A 91 -8.31 5.06 -10.87
N SER A 92 -8.95 6.20 -11.06
CA SER A 92 -10.36 6.40 -10.78
C SER A 92 -10.99 7.30 -11.84
N GLN A 93 -12.30 7.23 -12.03
CA GLN A 93 -13.02 8.15 -12.92
C GLN A 93 -12.91 9.59 -12.42
N ARG A 94 -13.00 9.79 -11.10
CA ARG A 94 -12.87 11.09 -10.42
C ARG A 94 -12.26 10.91 -9.03
N PRO A 95 -11.76 11.97 -8.38
CA PRO A 95 -11.34 11.90 -6.99
C PRO A 95 -12.50 11.49 -6.07
N PRO A 96 -12.35 10.45 -5.22
CA PRO A 96 -13.36 10.09 -4.24
C PRO A 96 -13.55 11.18 -3.20
N VAL A 97 -14.78 11.32 -2.71
CA VAL A 97 -15.16 12.32 -1.72
C VAL A 97 -15.48 11.60 -0.41
N ALA A 98 -14.83 11.99 0.69
CA ALA A 98 -14.99 11.29 1.98
C ALA A 98 -16.44 11.30 2.51
N ALA A 99 -17.23 12.33 2.17
CA ALA A 99 -18.64 12.43 2.54
C ALA A 99 -19.57 11.53 1.69
N GLU A 100 -19.04 10.82 0.69
CA GLU A 100 -19.79 9.92 -0.20
C GLU A 100 -19.31 8.48 0.02
N PRO A 101 -19.82 7.77 1.06
CA PRO A 101 -19.29 6.46 1.45
C PRO A 101 -19.64 5.33 0.47
N PHE A 102 -20.70 5.50 -0.33
CA PHE A 102 -21.17 4.53 -1.32
C PHE A 102 -21.36 5.22 -2.69
N PRO A 103 -20.27 5.64 -3.33
CA PRO A 103 -20.35 6.38 -4.57
C PRO A 103 -20.82 5.46 -5.71
N GLU A 104 -21.75 5.96 -6.53
CA GLU A 104 -22.10 5.34 -7.81
C GLU A 104 -21.03 5.71 -8.84
N ALA A 105 -19.93 4.96 -8.82
CA ALA A 105 -18.80 5.16 -9.72
C ALA A 105 -18.26 3.81 -10.23
N PRO A 106 -17.64 3.79 -11.42
CA PRO A 106 -16.92 2.61 -11.90
C PRO A 106 -15.87 2.13 -10.88
N ALA A 107 -15.61 0.83 -10.88
CA ALA A 107 -14.55 0.24 -10.06
C ALA A 107 -13.19 0.88 -10.37
N GLN A 108 -12.44 1.23 -9.32
CA GLN A 108 -11.07 1.72 -9.48
C GLN A 108 -10.17 0.62 -10.01
N VAL A 109 -9.07 1.02 -10.64
CA VAL A 109 -8.12 0.09 -11.26
C VAL A 109 -6.70 0.41 -10.79
N ILE A 110 -5.97 -0.61 -10.36
CA ILE A 110 -4.52 -0.53 -10.18
C ILE A 110 -3.85 -0.98 -11.48
N VAL A 111 -2.94 -0.16 -12.00
CA VAL A 111 -2.12 -0.50 -13.15
C VAL A 111 -0.67 -0.63 -12.69
N ALA A 112 0.00 -1.69 -13.12
CA ALA A 112 1.43 -1.90 -12.92
C ALA A 112 2.17 -1.61 -14.22
N LEU A 113 3.13 -0.70 -14.18
CA LEU A 113 4.01 -0.36 -15.31
C LEU A 113 5.43 -0.84 -15.07
N LYS A 114 6.05 -1.41 -16.11
CA LYS A 114 7.49 -1.60 -16.20
C LYS A 114 8.02 -0.69 -17.29
N GLY A 115 8.64 0.43 -16.89
CA GLY A 115 8.96 1.49 -17.84
C GLY A 115 7.68 2.06 -18.47
N LYS A 116 7.50 1.86 -19.78
CA LYS A 116 6.32 2.32 -20.54
C LYS A 116 5.26 1.23 -20.75
N ASP A 117 5.58 -0.02 -20.41
CA ASP A 117 4.74 -1.16 -20.73
C ASP A 117 3.81 -1.48 -19.57
N VAL A 118 2.53 -1.71 -19.87
CA VAL A 118 1.59 -2.23 -18.88
C VAL A 118 1.85 -3.72 -18.68
N VAL A 119 2.21 -4.09 -17.46
CA VAL A 119 2.50 -5.49 -17.07
C VAL A 119 1.43 -6.09 -16.18
N GLY A 120 0.49 -5.28 -15.69
CA GLY A 120 -0.64 -5.72 -14.89
C GLY A 120 -1.77 -4.69 -14.85
N THR A 121 -3.00 -5.18 -14.82
CA THR A 121 -4.22 -4.37 -14.60
C THR A 121 -5.10 -5.12 -13.63
N HIS A 122 -5.43 -4.48 -12.51
CA HIS A 122 -6.11 -5.11 -11.40
C HIS A 122 -7.33 -4.28 -10.99
N VAL A 123 -8.51 -4.88 -11.05
CA VAL A 123 -9.77 -4.21 -10.73
C VAL A 123 -10.05 -4.33 -9.23
N LEU A 124 -10.34 -3.20 -8.60
CA LEU A 124 -10.77 -3.16 -7.21
C LEU A 124 -12.26 -3.52 -7.08
N PRO A 125 -12.72 -4.01 -5.92
CA PRO A 125 -14.14 -4.32 -5.73
C PRO A 125 -15.02 -3.09 -5.97
N ALA A 126 -16.10 -3.27 -6.74
CA ALA A 126 -17.09 -2.22 -6.96
C ALA A 126 -17.76 -1.80 -5.63
N GLY A 127 -18.27 -0.57 -5.58
CA GLY A 127 -18.93 -0.02 -4.39
C GLY A 127 -17.98 0.42 -3.27
N ARG A 128 -16.66 0.31 -3.47
CA ARG A 128 -15.65 0.97 -2.62
C ARG A 128 -14.76 1.84 -3.48
N GLN A 129 -14.43 3.03 -2.98
CA GLN A 129 -13.49 3.94 -3.62
C GLN A 129 -12.43 4.33 -2.59
N PHE A 130 -11.17 4.15 -2.95
CA PHE A 130 -10.04 4.52 -2.12
C PHE A 130 -9.57 5.91 -2.52
N ALA A 131 -9.31 6.74 -1.52
CA ALA A 131 -8.87 8.12 -1.69
C ALA A 131 -7.51 8.19 -2.39
N LYS A 132 -6.57 7.29 -2.04
CA LYS A 132 -5.22 7.27 -2.62
C LYS A 132 -4.46 5.95 -2.47
N LEU A 133 -3.49 5.73 -3.35
CA LEU A 133 -2.44 4.70 -3.21
C LEU A 133 -1.28 5.31 -2.40
N VAL A 134 -0.95 4.69 -1.26
CA VAL A 134 0.00 5.25 -0.28
C VAL A 134 1.32 4.48 -0.19
N GLY A 135 1.41 3.30 -0.81
CA GLY A 135 2.64 2.53 -0.83
C GLY A 135 2.47 1.14 -1.45
N ALA A 136 3.56 0.41 -1.51
CA ALA A 136 3.59 -1.01 -1.86
C ALA A 136 4.64 -1.71 -0.99
N VAL A 137 4.34 -2.91 -0.52
CA VAL A 137 5.19 -3.69 0.38
C VAL A 137 5.03 -5.17 0.07
N ASP A 138 6.13 -5.93 0.12
CA ASP A 138 6.07 -7.39 0.12
C ASP A 138 5.76 -7.85 1.54
N LEU A 139 4.50 -8.24 1.78
CA LEU A 139 4.01 -8.59 3.12
C LEU A 139 4.33 -10.05 3.46
N ASP A 140 4.14 -10.97 2.51
CA ASP A 140 4.25 -12.41 2.74
C ASP A 140 5.59 -13.02 2.30
N GLY A 141 6.51 -12.22 1.76
CA GLY A 141 7.84 -12.62 1.35
C GLY A 141 7.87 -13.34 0.01
N ASP A 142 6.80 -13.26 -0.80
CA ASP A 142 6.70 -13.92 -2.11
C ASP A 142 7.43 -13.15 -3.23
N SER A 143 8.15 -12.07 -2.88
CA SER A 143 8.84 -11.16 -3.82
C SER A 143 7.91 -10.38 -4.75
N ALA A 144 6.60 -10.41 -4.54
CA ALA A 144 5.64 -9.48 -5.11
C ALA A 144 5.13 -8.55 -4.01
N SER A 145 4.86 -7.30 -4.38
CA SER A 145 4.32 -6.33 -3.43
C SER A 145 2.80 -6.38 -3.43
N GLU A 146 2.22 -6.46 -2.25
CA GLU A 146 0.89 -5.93 -2.00
C GLU A 146 0.91 -4.41 -2.07
N VAL A 147 -0.21 -3.80 -2.48
CA VAL A 147 -0.36 -2.35 -2.53
C VAL A 147 -1.19 -1.85 -1.35
N LEU A 148 -0.81 -0.70 -0.80
CA LEU A 148 -1.49 -0.07 0.33
C LEU A 148 -2.36 1.06 -0.20
N VAL A 149 -3.67 0.97 0.03
CA VAL A 149 -4.63 2.00 -0.37
C VAL A 149 -5.32 2.58 0.85
N GLU A 150 -5.52 3.89 0.82
CA GLU A 150 -6.20 4.64 1.85
C GLU A 150 -7.67 4.84 1.49
N GLY A 151 -8.57 4.47 2.38
CA GLY A 151 -9.98 4.85 2.34
C GLY A 151 -10.27 5.91 3.40
N SER A 152 -11.26 6.77 3.15
CA SER A 152 -11.68 7.79 4.11
C SER A 152 -13.19 7.95 4.12
N GLY A 153 -13.76 8.20 5.29
CA GLY A 153 -15.17 8.53 5.48
C GLY A 153 -15.32 9.76 6.35
N TYR A 154 -16.24 10.65 5.98
CA TYR A 154 -16.60 11.81 6.77
C TYR A 154 -18.10 11.81 7.06
N ASN A 155 -18.48 11.83 8.34
CA ASN A 155 -19.87 11.87 8.75
C ASN A 155 -20.04 12.65 10.07
N MET A 156 -21.02 13.54 10.16
CA MET A 156 -21.39 14.27 11.39
C MET A 156 -20.20 14.90 12.16
N GLY A 157 -19.26 15.54 11.47
CA GLY A 157 -18.10 16.17 12.11
C GLY A 157 -16.97 15.21 12.49
N GLN A 158 -17.02 13.97 11.97
CA GLN A 158 -16.00 12.95 12.20
C GLN A 158 -15.38 12.48 10.88
N LEU A 159 -14.07 12.65 10.75
CA LEU A 159 -13.24 12.04 9.71
C LEU A 159 -12.63 10.73 10.24
N ILE A 160 -12.75 9.66 9.47
CA ILE A 160 -12.07 8.39 9.70
C ILE A 160 -11.27 8.04 8.45
N VAL A 161 -10.05 7.59 8.64
CA VAL A 161 -9.17 7.08 7.58
C VAL A 161 -8.79 5.64 7.92
N ALA A 162 -8.77 4.77 6.91
CA ALA A 162 -8.34 3.38 7.02
C ALA A 162 -7.32 3.06 5.93
N VAL A 163 -6.39 2.14 6.23
CA VAL A 163 -5.46 1.60 5.24
C VAL A 163 -5.80 0.15 4.98
N HIS A 164 -5.86 -0.22 3.72
CA HIS A 164 -6.08 -1.58 3.26
C HIS A 164 -4.86 -2.07 2.49
N VAL A 165 -4.43 -3.28 2.81
CA VAL A 165 -3.41 -4.00 2.07
C VAL A 165 -4.10 -4.87 1.04
N ILE A 166 -3.78 -4.65 -0.23
CA ILE A 166 -4.44 -5.27 -1.37
C ILE A 166 -3.45 -6.20 -2.07
N LYS A 167 -3.79 -7.49 -2.14
CA LYS A 167 -3.06 -8.44 -2.99
C LYS A 167 -3.61 -8.37 -4.41
N LEU A 168 -2.69 -8.35 -5.36
CA LEU A 168 -2.95 -8.28 -6.79
C LEU A 168 -2.95 -9.68 -7.37
N GLU A 169 -4.12 -10.18 -7.76
CA GLU A 169 -4.26 -11.56 -8.23
C GLU A 169 -3.91 -11.68 -9.71
N ALA A 170 -3.39 -12.85 -10.11
CA ALA A 170 -2.92 -13.09 -11.48
C ALA A 170 -4.02 -13.00 -12.55
N ASN A 171 -5.29 -13.14 -12.16
CA ASN A 171 -6.48 -13.02 -13.01
C ASN A 171 -6.93 -11.55 -13.21
N GLY A 172 -6.21 -10.56 -12.67
CA GLY A 172 -6.59 -9.15 -12.77
C GLY A 172 -7.65 -8.70 -11.75
N THR A 173 -7.97 -9.54 -10.77
CA THR A 173 -8.77 -9.12 -9.59
C THR A 173 -7.86 -8.73 -8.43
N THR A 174 -8.48 -8.27 -7.35
CA THR A 174 -7.80 -7.91 -6.11
C THR A 174 -8.52 -8.49 -4.90
N ARG A 175 -7.79 -8.68 -3.80
CA ARG A 175 -8.37 -8.98 -2.50
C ARG A 175 -7.72 -8.17 -1.40
N VAL A 176 -8.52 -7.80 -0.41
CA VAL A 176 -8.01 -7.19 0.83
C VAL A 176 -7.41 -8.31 1.69
N VAL A 177 -6.12 -8.23 2.01
CA VAL A 177 -5.45 -9.22 2.87
C VAL A 177 -5.29 -8.76 4.31
N GLN A 178 -5.26 -7.44 4.52
CA GLN A 178 -5.28 -6.83 5.83
C GLN A 178 -5.99 -5.49 5.74
N SER A 179 -6.73 -5.13 6.79
CA SER A 179 -7.31 -3.79 6.96
C SER A 179 -6.88 -3.25 8.31
N ILE A 180 -6.40 -2.01 8.32
CA ILE A 180 -6.07 -1.27 9.53
C ILE A 180 -7.08 -0.13 9.62
N PRO A 181 -8.13 -0.29 10.45
CA PRO A 181 -9.13 0.75 10.62
C PRO A 181 -8.56 1.93 11.42
N GLU A 182 -9.15 3.11 11.21
CA GLU A 182 -8.89 4.30 12.04
C GLU A 182 -7.39 4.64 12.17
N VAL A 183 -6.64 4.56 11.07
CA VAL A 183 -5.24 5.03 11.04
C VAL A 183 -5.13 6.53 11.30
N TYR A 184 -6.21 7.26 11.00
CA TYR A 184 -6.46 8.59 11.48
C TYR A 184 -7.94 8.70 11.83
N ALA A 185 -8.25 9.31 12.97
CA ALA A 185 -9.60 9.65 13.37
C ALA A 185 -9.61 11.05 13.95
N ASP A 186 -10.54 11.89 13.51
CA ASP A 186 -10.76 13.23 14.02
C ASP A 186 -12.25 13.48 14.17
N SER A 187 -12.72 13.58 15.41
CA SER A 187 -14.09 13.93 15.77
C SER A 187 -14.14 15.23 16.59
N CYS A 188 -13.12 16.09 16.50
CA CYS A 188 -13.07 17.32 17.30
C CYS A 188 -14.21 18.31 16.95
N GLU A 189 -14.76 18.21 15.74
CA GLU A 189 -15.90 18.97 15.25
C GLU A 189 -17.26 18.28 15.51
N ASN A 190 -17.27 17.07 16.08
CA ASN A 190 -18.51 16.35 16.35
C ASN A 190 -19.33 17.08 17.45
N PRO A 191 -20.58 17.50 17.17
CA PRO A 191 -21.40 18.29 18.09
C PRO A 191 -22.03 17.47 19.23
N ALA A 192 -22.16 16.15 19.07
CA ALA A 192 -22.92 15.29 19.97
C ALA A 192 -22.13 14.08 20.51
N GLY A 193 -20.92 13.86 20.02
CA GLY A 193 -20.07 12.71 20.35
C GLY A 193 -18.85 13.07 21.20
N LYS A 194 -18.13 12.02 21.64
CA LYS A 194 -16.83 12.19 22.28
C LYS A 194 -15.85 12.78 21.26
N LYS A 195 -15.29 13.95 21.58
CA LYS A 195 -14.22 14.58 20.81
C LYS A 195 -12.92 13.81 21.02
N ILE A 196 -12.44 13.18 19.96
CA ILE A 196 -11.19 12.44 19.93
C ILE A 196 -10.41 12.83 18.69
N ARG A 197 -9.09 12.85 18.82
CA ARG A 197 -8.18 12.82 17.68
C ARG A 197 -7.14 11.74 17.93
N SER A 198 -6.88 10.90 16.94
CA SER A 198 -5.83 9.90 17.02
C SER A 198 -5.21 9.67 15.65
N ALA A 199 -3.91 9.42 15.65
CA ALA A 199 -3.16 9.00 14.47
C ALA A 199 -2.43 7.69 14.78
N LYS A 200 -2.14 6.90 13.75
CA LYS A 200 -1.35 5.67 13.87
C LYS A 200 -0.07 5.74 13.05
N THR A 201 0.99 5.16 13.59
CA THR A 201 2.18 4.80 12.81
C THR A 201 2.06 3.31 12.46
N ILE A 202 2.25 2.97 11.19
CA ILE A 202 2.14 1.62 10.65
C ILE A 202 3.53 1.14 10.26
N SER A 203 3.95 0.01 10.84
CA SER A 203 5.26 -0.60 10.62
C SER A 203 5.13 -2.02 10.10
N LEU A 204 6.08 -2.46 9.29
CA LEU A 204 6.18 -3.87 8.89
C LEU A 204 6.97 -4.64 9.94
N ARG A 205 6.35 -5.66 10.56
CA ARG A 205 6.97 -6.55 11.55
C ARG A 205 6.57 -7.99 11.30
N GLY A 206 7.54 -8.86 11.08
CA GLY A 206 7.31 -10.30 10.93
C GLY A 206 6.29 -10.67 9.84
N GLY A 207 6.34 -9.97 8.69
CA GLY A 207 5.41 -10.19 7.57
C GLY A 207 3.98 -9.70 7.83
N LYS A 208 3.80 -8.76 8.76
CA LYS A 208 2.50 -8.13 9.04
C LYS A 208 2.66 -6.64 9.24
N LEU A 209 1.65 -5.88 8.86
CA LEU A 209 1.58 -4.49 9.27
C LEU A 209 1.07 -4.42 10.72
N VAL A 210 1.79 -3.69 11.55
CA VAL A 210 1.48 -3.47 12.97
C VAL A 210 1.34 -1.98 13.21
N GLU A 211 0.31 -1.61 13.97
CA GLU A 211 0.01 -0.23 14.29
C GLU A 211 0.49 0.17 15.69
N THR A 212 0.91 1.42 15.82
CA THR A 212 1.10 2.11 17.12
C THR A 212 0.16 3.31 17.15
N VAL A 213 -0.64 3.43 18.22
CA VAL A 213 -1.64 4.48 18.35
C VAL A 213 -1.07 5.69 19.07
N HIS A 214 -1.33 6.87 18.53
CA HIS A 214 -0.91 8.16 19.08
C HIS A 214 -2.15 9.04 19.30
N PRO A 215 -2.68 9.09 20.54
CA PRO A 215 -3.72 10.03 20.90
C PRO A 215 -3.24 11.48 20.72
N GLN A 216 -4.12 12.34 20.21
CA GLN A 216 -3.88 13.75 20.01
C GLN A 216 -4.96 14.57 20.71
N LYS A 217 -4.62 15.79 21.11
CA LYS A 217 -5.60 16.70 21.72
C LYS A 217 -6.49 17.30 20.63
N CYS A 218 -7.77 17.42 20.94
CA CYS A 218 -8.63 18.39 20.25
C CYS A 218 -8.21 19.78 20.69
N GLY A 219 -8.11 20.70 19.72
CA GLY A 219 -7.79 22.10 19.96
C GLY A 219 -8.87 22.82 20.76
#